data_AF-A0A6L8KY32-F1
#
_entry.id   AF-A0A6L8KY32-F1
#
_cell.length_a   1.000
_cell.length_b   1.000
_cell.length_c   1.000
_cell.angle_alpha   90.00
_cell.angle_beta   90.00
_cell.angle_gamma   90.00
#
_symmetry.space_group_name_H-M   'P 1'
#
loop_
_entity.id
_entity.type
_entity.pdbx_description
1 polymer ?
#
loop_
_entity_poly.entity_id
_entity_poly.type
_entity_poly.pdbx_seq_one_letter_code
_entity_poly.pdbx_strand_id
1 'polypeptide(L)'
;METKHVIEEERSLIENYFQEPAELISERDINFGKLIIWKNSNSLPSRRACTFRDEKCHVVIPNLDERTFGAMLEIIVRDSSNVEDVCNLLPLISPGLRKVIKELRPYMKDINEIWRPPTLMHERFSVFVENLTLGTLEQIVINQECGMKLETVGGGIQMHLK
;
A
#
# COMPACT_ATOMS: atom_id res chain seq x y z
N MET A 1 24.89 0.52 17.29
CA MET A 1 23.97 0.70 18.44
C MET A 1 22.71 1.43 18.01
N GLU A 2 22.81 2.43 17.13
CA GLU A 2 21.70 3.23 16.59
C GLU A 2 20.59 2.40 15.91
N THR A 3 20.92 1.41 15.08
CA THR A 3 19.94 0.60 14.34
C THR A 3 18.99 -0.20 15.22
N LYS A 4 19.42 -0.63 16.42
CA LYS A 4 18.58 -1.41 17.34
C LYS A 4 17.49 -0.54 17.97
N HIS A 5 17.86 0.67 18.39
CA HIS A 5 16.91 1.61 19.01
C HIS A 5 15.79 2.00 18.04
N VAL A 6 16.13 2.24 16.77
CA VAL A 6 15.12 2.64 15.78
C VAL A 6 14.18 1.49 15.42
N ILE A 7 14.65 0.24 15.37
CA ILE A 7 13.76 -0.92 15.16
C ILE A 7 12.81 -1.10 16.35
N GLU A 8 13.24 -0.79 17.58
CA GLU A 8 12.38 -0.81 18.76
C GLU A 8 11.29 0.28 18.70
N GLU A 9 11.61 1.47 18.18
CA GLU A 9 10.64 2.55 17.93
C GLU A 9 9.62 2.14 16.86
N GLU A 10 10.06 1.58 15.74
CA GLU A 10 9.19 1.08 14.67
C GLU A 10 8.26 -0.03 15.17
N ARG A 11 8.81 -0.97 15.96
CA ARG A 11 8.01 -2.02 16.60
C ARG A 11 6.97 -1.43 17.55
N SER A 12 7.36 -0.49 18.41
CA SER A 12 6.42 0.15 19.35
C SER A 12 5.27 0.84 18.61
N LEU A 13 5.59 1.51 17.49
CA LEU A 13 4.59 2.19 16.66
C LEU A 13 3.61 1.20 16.02
N ILE A 14 4.12 0.10 15.44
CA ILE A 14 3.26 -0.89 14.77
C ILE A 14 2.45 -1.73 15.77
N GLU A 15 2.99 -2.00 16.96
CA GLU A 15 2.26 -2.67 18.05
C GLU A 15 1.11 -1.81 18.55
N ASN A 16 1.31 -0.50 18.66
CA ASN A 16 0.23 0.45 18.93
C ASN A 16 -0.80 0.48 17.80
N TYR A 17 -0.40 0.35 16.54
CA TYR A 17 -1.35 0.25 15.42
C TYR A 17 -2.16 -1.07 15.45
N PHE A 18 -1.51 -2.19 15.75
CA PHE A 18 -2.20 -3.48 15.86
C PHE A 18 -3.01 -3.62 17.15
N GLN A 19 -2.66 -2.87 18.20
CA GLN A 19 -3.12 -3.06 19.58
C GLN A 19 -2.72 -4.42 20.16
N GLU A 20 -1.59 -4.96 19.69
CA GLU A 20 -1.01 -6.23 20.13
C GLU A 20 0.47 -6.35 19.68
N PRO A 21 1.25 -7.31 20.23
CA PRO A 21 2.62 -7.55 19.81
C PRO A 21 2.77 -7.84 18.31
N ALA A 22 3.92 -7.44 17.77
CA ALA A 22 4.22 -7.55 16.34
C ALA A 22 5.51 -8.32 16.06
N GLU A 23 5.46 -9.14 15.01
CA GLU A 23 6.59 -9.88 14.48
C GLU A 23 7.07 -9.23 13.18
N LEU A 24 8.38 -8.99 13.10
CA LEU A 24 9.04 -8.58 11.85
C LEU A 24 9.02 -9.75 10.87
N ILE A 25 8.54 -9.49 9.65
CA ILE A 25 8.44 -10.48 8.58
C ILE A 25 9.55 -10.29 7.55
N SER A 26 9.76 -9.06 7.11
CA SER A 26 10.76 -8.75 6.10
C SER A 26 11.11 -7.27 6.11
N GLU A 27 12.29 -6.96 5.60
CA GLU A 27 12.74 -5.60 5.33
C GLU A 27 12.95 -5.45 3.82
N ARG A 28 12.68 -4.25 3.30
CA ARG A 28 12.95 -3.88 1.93
C ARG A 28 13.53 -2.47 1.88
N ASP A 29 14.72 -2.35 1.30
CA ASP A 29 15.29 -1.05 1.01
C ASP A 29 14.57 -0.42 -0.20
N ILE A 30 14.30 0.87 -0.08
CA ILE A 30 13.75 1.76 -1.11
C ILE A 30 14.73 2.93 -1.18
N ASN A 31 14.88 3.65 -2.31
CA ASN A 31 16.01 4.58 -2.42
C ASN A 31 15.99 5.70 -1.37
N PHE A 32 14.81 6.09 -0.85
CA PHE A 32 14.65 7.13 0.18
C PHE A 32 14.35 6.61 1.58
N GLY A 33 14.54 5.31 1.83
CA GLY A 33 14.26 4.76 3.15
C GLY A 33 14.15 3.25 3.20
N LYS A 34 13.57 2.76 4.29
CA LYS A 34 13.37 1.34 4.53
C LYS A 34 11.92 1.05 4.82
N LEU A 35 11.35 0.08 4.12
CA LEU A 35 10.03 -0.47 4.41
C LEU A 35 10.22 -1.74 5.25
N ILE A 36 9.58 -1.81 6.42
CA ILE A 36 9.57 -3.00 7.26
C ILE A 36 8.16 -3.54 7.30
N ILE A 37 8.00 -4.83 7.01
CA ILE A 37 6.72 -5.52 7.01
C ILE A 37 6.59 -6.27 8.33
N TRP A 38 5.46 -6.06 8.98
CA TRP A 38 5.11 -6.63 10.26
C TRP A 38 3.85 -7.49 10.12
N LYS A 39 3.72 -8.48 11.00
CA LYS A 39 2.44 -9.15 11.27
C LYS A 39 2.13 -9.03 12.75
N ASN A 40 0.85 -9.08 13.08
CA ASN A 40 0.41 -9.25 14.46
C ASN A 40 0.70 -10.69 14.94
N SER A 41 1.02 -10.86 16.23
CA SER A 41 1.47 -12.14 16.78
C SER A 41 0.35 -13.01 17.38
N ASN A 42 -0.72 -12.41 17.90
CA ASN A 42 -1.66 -13.14 18.76
C ASN A 42 -3.01 -13.39 18.09
N SER A 43 -3.54 -12.44 17.31
CA SER A 43 -4.89 -12.55 16.74
C SER A 43 -4.93 -13.27 15.39
N LEU A 44 -5.98 -14.07 15.18
CA LEU A 44 -6.37 -14.60 13.88
C LEU A 44 -7.65 -13.89 13.36
N PRO A 45 -7.74 -13.58 12.05
CA PRO A 45 -6.71 -13.82 11.03
C PRO A 45 -5.49 -12.90 11.22
N SER A 46 -4.31 -13.37 10.76
CA SER A 46 -3.10 -12.56 10.83
C SER A 46 -3.24 -11.33 9.94
N ARG A 47 -3.09 -10.15 10.55
CA ARG A 47 -3.03 -8.84 9.92
C ARG A 47 -1.58 -8.51 9.61
N ARG A 48 -1.37 -7.87 8.46
CA ARG A 48 -0.07 -7.31 8.07
C ARG A 48 -0.18 -5.81 7.94
N ALA A 49 0.89 -5.12 8.26
CA ALA A 49 1.08 -3.70 8.03
C ALA A 49 2.57 -3.43 7.91
N CYS A 50 2.93 -2.22 7.49
CA CYS A 50 4.30 -1.82 7.32
C CYS A 50 4.61 -0.53 8.05
N THR A 51 5.86 -0.39 8.46
CA THR A 51 6.45 0.91 8.76
C THR A 51 7.32 1.32 7.57
N PHE A 52 7.35 2.61 7.28
CA PHE A 52 8.35 3.20 6.40
C PHE A 52 9.20 4.17 7.21
N ARG A 53 10.51 4.01 7.12
CA ARG A 53 11.49 4.91 7.73
C ARG A 53 12.25 5.65 6.65
N ASP A 54 12.19 6.99 6.66
CA ASP A 54 12.96 7.82 5.74
C ASP A 54 14.45 7.94 6.14
N GLU A 55 15.27 8.57 5.29
CA GLU A 55 16.70 8.81 5.56
C GLU A 55 16.96 9.73 6.77
N LYS A 56 15.95 10.48 7.23
CA LYS A 56 16.01 11.35 8.40
C LYS A 56 15.51 10.63 9.67
N CYS A 57 15.33 9.31 9.61
CA CYS A 57 14.81 8.48 10.69
C CYS A 57 13.36 8.79 11.11
N HIS A 58 12.58 9.51 10.30
CA HIS A 58 11.14 9.62 10.55
C HIS A 58 10.45 8.32 10.17
N VAL A 59 9.58 7.85 11.05
CA VAL A 59 8.82 6.61 10.87
C VAL A 59 7.35 6.93 10.68
N VAL A 60 6.73 6.33 9.66
CA VAL A 60 5.30 6.41 9.40
C VAL A 60 4.71 5.01 9.19
N ILE A 61 3.40 4.88 9.37
CA ILE A 61 2.62 3.68 9.02
C ILE A 61 1.76 4.01 7.80
N PRO A 62 2.16 3.63 6.59
CA PRO A 62 1.37 3.90 5.38
C PRO A 62 -0.05 3.33 5.45
N ASN A 63 -0.22 2.20 6.16
CA ASN A 63 -1.52 1.54 6.35
C ASN A 63 -2.48 2.29 7.28
N LEU A 64 -2.08 3.40 7.90
CA LEU A 64 -2.88 4.10 8.90
C LEU A 64 -4.15 4.73 8.29
N ASP A 65 -4.00 5.44 7.19
CA ASP A 65 -5.08 6.13 6.49
C ASP A 65 -4.74 6.39 5.01
N GLU A 66 -5.75 6.77 4.22
CA GLU A 66 -5.59 7.04 2.78
C GLU A 66 -4.65 8.21 2.47
N ARG A 67 -4.53 9.17 3.39
CA ARG A 67 -3.66 10.34 3.22
C ARG A 67 -2.18 9.94 3.31
N THR A 68 -1.84 9.16 4.33
CA THR A 68 -0.49 8.65 4.57
C THR A 68 -0.10 7.66 3.48
N PHE A 69 -1.03 6.80 3.08
CA PHE A 69 -0.89 5.92 1.93
C PHE A 69 -0.59 6.70 0.64
N GLY A 70 -1.37 7.72 0.32
CA GLY A 70 -1.17 8.52 -0.89
C GLY A 70 0.19 9.20 -0.92
N ALA A 71 0.58 9.84 0.18
CA ALA A 71 1.90 10.46 0.31
C ALA A 71 3.04 9.45 0.10
N MET A 72 2.91 8.25 0.67
CA MET A 72 3.91 7.19 0.52
C MET A 72 3.96 6.62 -0.90
N LEU A 73 2.81 6.38 -1.51
CA LEU A 73 2.73 5.86 -2.87
C LEU A 73 3.29 6.86 -3.89
N GLU A 74 3.09 8.16 -3.68
CA GLU A 74 3.73 9.20 -4.49
C GLU A 74 5.26 9.14 -4.44
N ILE A 75 5.84 8.95 -3.25
CA ILE A 75 7.30 8.80 -3.09
C ILE A 75 7.78 7.56 -3.87
N ILE A 76 7.10 6.42 -3.71
CA ILE A 76 7.44 5.19 -4.41
C ILE A 76 7.34 5.35 -5.93
N VAL A 77 6.31 6.03 -6.43
CA VAL A 77 6.10 6.22 -7.87
C VAL A 77 7.18 7.12 -8.50
N ARG A 78 7.60 8.18 -7.79
CA ARG A 78 8.69 9.06 -8.27
C ARG A 78 10.03 8.33 -8.32
N ASP A 79 10.24 7.43 -7.37
CA ASP A 79 11.50 6.70 -7.23
C ASP A 79 11.59 5.45 -8.11
N SER A 80 10.45 4.89 -8.49
CA SER A 80 10.41 3.65 -9.26
C SER A 80 10.49 3.92 -10.75
N SER A 81 11.33 3.15 -11.44
CA SER A 81 11.31 3.02 -12.90
C SER A 81 10.50 1.80 -13.37
N ASN A 82 9.97 1.00 -12.44
CA ASN A 82 9.35 -0.28 -12.72
C ASN A 82 7.92 -0.36 -12.18
N VAL A 83 6.95 -0.40 -13.08
CA VAL A 83 5.52 -0.52 -12.76
C VAL A 83 5.20 -1.73 -11.88
N GLU A 84 5.92 -2.84 -12.07
CA GLU A 84 5.69 -4.07 -11.33
C GLU A 84 6.11 -3.93 -9.86
N ASP A 85 7.19 -3.19 -9.59
CA ASP A 85 7.62 -2.91 -8.22
C ASP A 85 6.58 -2.09 -7.45
N VAL A 86 6.04 -1.04 -8.09
CA VAL A 86 4.95 -0.23 -7.52
C VAL A 86 3.71 -1.10 -7.27
N CYS A 87 3.33 -1.95 -8.24
CA CYS A 87 2.17 -2.83 -8.11
C CYS A 87 2.32 -3.86 -6.98
N ASN A 88 3.54 -4.30 -6.68
CA ASN A 88 3.80 -5.24 -5.59
C ASN A 88 3.83 -4.54 -4.22
N LEU A 89 4.26 -3.28 -4.17
CA LEU A 89 4.27 -2.48 -2.94
C LEU A 89 2.90 -1.94 -2.56
N LEU A 90 2.09 -1.52 -3.54
CA LEU A 90 0.79 -0.87 -3.30
C LEU A 90 -0.12 -1.66 -2.35
N PRO A 91 -0.34 -2.98 -2.50
CA PRO A 91 -1.14 -3.75 -1.56
C PRO A 91 -0.60 -3.78 -0.13
N LEU A 92 0.73 -3.68 0.03
CA LEU A 92 1.40 -3.79 1.33
C LEU A 92 1.27 -2.51 2.13
N ILE A 93 1.28 -1.36 1.46
CA ILE A 93 1.24 -0.03 2.09
C ILE A 93 -0.18 0.53 2.21
N SER A 94 -1.17 -0.13 1.59
CA SER A 94 -2.56 0.32 1.56
C SER A 94 -3.25 0.13 2.92
N PRO A 95 -4.08 1.09 3.38
CA PRO A 95 -4.85 0.95 4.63
C PRO A 95 -5.93 -0.12 4.53
N GLY A 96 -6.50 -0.31 3.34
CA GLY A 96 -7.43 -1.39 3.02
C GLY A 96 -6.75 -2.54 2.27
N LEU A 97 -7.40 -3.70 2.26
CA LEU A 97 -7.03 -4.83 1.42
C LEU A 97 -7.28 -4.50 -0.05
N ARG A 98 -6.24 -4.05 -0.75
CA ARG A 98 -6.27 -3.75 -2.18
C ARG A 98 -5.55 -4.80 -2.99
N LYS A 99 -6.12 -5.18 -4.11
CA LYS A 99 -5.51 -6.09 -5.08
C LYS A 99 -5.39 -5.41 -6.44
N VAL A 100 -4.18 -5.36 -6.98
CA VAL A 100 -3.95 -4.82 -8.32
C VAL A 100 -4.63 -5.69 -9.38
N ILE A 101 -5.39 -5.05 -10.27
CA ILE A 101 -6.09 -5.68 -11.39
C ILE A 101 -5.14 -5.67 -12.60
N LYS A 102 -4.41 -6.76 -12.77
CA LYS A 102 -3.52 -6.98 -13.94
C LYS A 102 -4.27 -7.46 -15.18
N GLU A 103 -5.45 -8.06 -14.98
CA GLU A 103 -6.31 -8.62 -16.02
C GLU A 103 -7.77 -8.41 -15.64
N LEU A 104 -8.61 -8.07 -16.62
CA LEU A 104 -10.05 -8.01 -16.42
C LEU A 104 -10.64 -9.39 -16.09
N ARG A 105 -11.58 -9.39 -15.15
CA ARG A 105 -12.38 -10.57 -14.78
C ARG A 105 -13.83 -10.40 -15.26
N PRO A 106 -14.57 -11.50 -15.51
CA PRO A 106 -15.93 -11.42 -16.05
C PRO A 106 -16.94 -10.58 -15.26
N TYR A 107 -16.72 -10.40 -13.94
CA TYR A 107 -17.59 -9.59 -13.09
C TYR A 107 -17.31 -8.08 -13.19
N MET A 108 -16.16 -7.66 -13.73
CA MET A 108 -15.72 -6.27 -13.82
C MET A 108 -16.32 -5.54 -15.02
N LYS A 109 -17.61 -5.76 -15.30
CA LYS A 109 -18.28 -5.21 -16.49
C LYS A 109 -18.33 -3.68 -16.44
N ASP A 110 -18.46 -3.11 -15.24
CA ASP A 110 -18.56 -1.67 -14.99
C ASP A 110 -17.36 -0.87 -15.52
N ILE A 111 -16.17 -1.50 -15.57
CA ILE A 111 -14.93 -0.84 -15.97
C ILE A 111 -14.40 -1.32 -17.32
N ASN A 112 -15.10 -2.21 -18.03
CA ASN A 112 -14.58 -2.88 -19.22
C ASN A 112 -14.11 -1.90 -20.32
N GLU A 113 -14.84 -0.80 -20.51
CA GLU A 113 -14.52 0.20 -21.54
C GLU A 113 -13.31 1.08 -21.17
N ILE A 114 -13.15 1.36 -19.87
CA ILE A 114 -12.12 2.28 -19.35
C ILE A 114 -10.87 1.57 -18.84
N TRP A 115 -10.94 0.27 -18.56
CA TRP A 115 -9.85 -0.47 -17.95
C TRP A 115 -8.61 -0.50 -18.84
N ARG A 116 -7.46 -0.31 -18.22
CA ARG A 116 -6.14 -0.44 -18.84
C ARG A 116 -5.21 -1.16 -17.87
N PRO A 117 -4.18 -1.87 -18.37
CA PRO A 117 -3.15 -2.43 -17.50
C PRO A 117 -2.43 -1.31 -16.72
N PRO A 118 -1.78 -1.64 -15.58
CA PRO A 118 -1.00 -0.67 -14.84
C PRO A 118 0.05 0.00 -15.74
N THR A 119 0.20 1.31 -15.62
CA THR A 119 1.20 2.07 -16.37
C THR A 119 2.02 2.96 -15.44
N LEU A 120 3.29 3.11 -15.78
CA LEU A 120 4.22 4.03 -15.17
C LEU A 120 5.00 4.73 -16.30
N MET A 121 4.73 6.02 -16.51
CA MET A 121 5.37 6.82 -17.56
C MET A 121 5.62 8.24 -17.05
N HIS A 122 6.86 8.72 -17.12
CA HIS A 122 7.23 10.08 -16.69
C HIS A 122 6.65 10.43 -15.31
N GLU A 123 6.84 9.54 -14.33
CA GLU A 123 6.39 9.73 -12.94
C GLU A 123 4.86 9.83 -12.77
N ARG A 124 4.11 9.51 -13.82
CA ARG A 124 2.67 9.29 -13.78
C ARG A 124 2.41 7.79 -13.65
N PHE A 125 1.67 7.44 -12.62
CA PHE A 125 1.22 6.06 -12.38
C PHE A 125 -0.29 5.99 -12.49
N SER A 126 -0.81 4.96 -13.15
CA SER A 126 -2.24 4.68 -13.21
C SER A 126 -2.47 3.20 -13.05
N VAL A 127 -3.37 2.82 -12.14
CA VAL A 127 -3.69 1.41 -11.87
C VAL A 127 -5.14 1.27 -11.47
N PHE A 128 -5.74 0.14 -11.86
CA PHE A 128 -7.01 -0.30 -11.32
C PHE A 128 -6.76 -1.31 -10.20
N VAL A 129 -7.48 -1.15 -9.09
CA VAL A 129 -7.40 -2.03 -7.94
C VAL A 129 -8.80 -2.47 -7.52
N GLU A 130 -8.87 -3.67 -6.96
CA GLU A 130 -10.04 -4.14 -6.24
C GLU A 130 -9.81 -3.87 -4.75
N ASN A 131 -10.67 -3.05 -4.15
CA ASN A 131 -10.69 -2.81 -2.71
C ASN A 131 -11.61 -3.82 -2.05
N LEU A 132 -11.01 -4.91 -1.58
CA LEU A 132 -11.70 -6.04 -0.96
C LEU A 132 -12.32 -5.68 0.40
N THR A 133 -11.84 -4.59 1.02
CA THR A 133 -12.39 -4.09 2.28
C THR A 133 -13.75 -3.42 2.05
N LEU A 134 -13.84 -2.60 1.00
CA LEU A 134 -15.05 -1.86 0.66
C LEU A 134 -15.96 -2.57 -0.35
N GLY A 135 -15.46 -3.60 -1.04
CA GLY A 135 -16.17 -4.26 -2.12
C GLY A 135 -16.31 -3.38 -3.36
N THR A 136 -15.30 -2.57 -3.67
CA THR A 136 -15.32 -1.61 -4.79
C THR A 136 -14.18 -1.85 -5.76
N LEU A 137 -14.39 -1.46 -7.02
CA LEU A 137 -13.31 -1.27 -7.99
C LEU A 137 -12.88 0.19 -7.94
N GLU A 138 -11.59 0.43 -7.83
CA GLU A 138 -11.00 1.76 -7.71
C GLU A 138 -9.96 1.99 -8.81
N GLN A 139 -9.83 3.24 -9.25
CA GLN A 139 -8.70 3.69 -10.04
C GLN A 139 -7.83 4.59 -9.17
N ILE A 140 -6.54 4.27 -9.11
CA ILE A 140 -5.51 5.12 -8.50
C ILE A 140 -4.73 5.77 -9.63
N VAL A 141 -4.66 7.09 -9.62
CA VAL A 141 -3.84 7.89 -10.53
C VAL A 141 -2.93 8.78 -9.71
N ILE A 142 -1.64 8.68 -9.93
CA ILE A 142 -0.66 9.63 -9.39
C ILE A 142 -0.17 10.49 -10.54
N ASN A 143 -0.26 11.80 -10.33
CA ASN A 143 0.32 12.81 -11.20
C ASN A 143 1.12 13.79 -10.31
N GLN A 144 2.37 14.10 -10.68
CA GLN A 144 3.21 15.02 -9.93
C GLN A 144 2.56 16.37 -9.62
N GLU A 145 1.75 16.89 -10.56
CA GLU A 145 1.11 18.20 -10.41
C GLU A 145 -0.13 18.16 -9.50
N CYS A 146 -0.78 17.01 -9.37
CA CYS A 146 -2.08 16.89 -8.72
C CYS A 146 -2.11 15.91 -7.52
N GLY A 147 -0.97 15.28 -7.21
CA GLY A 147 -0.87 14.22 -6.21
C GLY A 147 -1.59 12.93 -6.60
N MET A 148 -1.89 12.11 -5.60
CA MET A 148 -2.72 10.93 -5.74
C MET A 148 -4.22 11.30 -5.87
N LYS A 149 -4.87 10.71 -6.87
CA LYS A 149 -6.33 10.61 -7.00
C LYS A 149 -6.76 9.16 -6.85
N LEU A 150 -7.75 8.94 -6.01
CA LEU A 150 -8.40 7.65 -5.79
C LEU A 150 -9.89 7.81 -6.11
N GLU A 151 -10.39 7.06 -7.09
CA GLU A 151 -11.78 7.15 -7.53
C GLU A 151 -12.42 5.76 -7.55
N THR A 152 -13.63 5.64 -6.98
CA THR A 152 -14.44 4.43 -7.13
C THR A 152 -15.07 4.41 -8.53
N VAL A 153 -14.81 3.35 -9.28
CA VAL A 153 -15.20 3.21 -10.69
C VAL A 153 -16.21 2.09 -10.94
N GLY A 154 -16.53 1.27 -9.94
CA GLY A 154 -17.52 0.20 -10.07
C GLY A 154 -17.64 -0.68 -8.84
N GLY A 155 -18.50 -1.70 -8.93
CA GLY A 155 -18.68 -2.71 -7.88
C GLY A 155 -17.59 -3.79 -7.93
N GLY A 156 -16.98 -4.08 -6.77
CA GLY A 156 -15.96 -5.12 -6.61
C GLY A 156 -16.45 -6.30 -5.78
N ILE A 157 -15.54 -7.24 -5.49
CA ILE A 157 -15.82 -8.32 -4.54
C ILE A 157 -15.49 -7.83 -3.13
N GLN A 158 -16.44 -7.99 -2.20
CA GLN A 158 -16.18 -7.75 -0.78
C GLN A 158 -15.76 -9.05 -0.10
N MET A 159 -14.65 -9.03 0.65
CA MET A 159 -14.33 -10.12 1.55
C MET A 159 -14.90 -9.83 2.94
N HIS A 160 -15.81 -10.68 3.40
CA HIS A 160 -16.20 -10.70 4.81
C HIS A 160 -15.14 -11.46 5.61
N LEU A 161 -14.10 -10.75 6.05
CA LEU A 161 -13.21 -11.25 7.10
C LEU A 161 -13.96 -11.08 8.43
N LYS A 162 -14.43 -12.21 8.98
CA LYS A 162 -14.96 -12.28 10.36
C LYS A 162 -13.82 -12.22 11.35
#